data_AF-A0A1D7XPG6-F1
#
_entry.id   AF-A0A1D7XPG6-F1
#
_cell.length_a   1.000
_cell.length_b   1.000
_cell.length_c   1.000
_cell.angle_alpha   90.00
_cell.angle_beta   90.00
_cell.angle_gamma   90.00
#
_symmetry.space_group_name_H-M   'P 1'
#
loop_
_entity.id
_entity.type
_entity.pdbx_description
1 polymer ?
#
loop_
_entity_poly.entity_id
_entity_poly.type
_entity_poly.pdbx_seq_one_letter_code
_entity_poly.pdbx_strand_id
1 'polypeptide(L)'
;MKFIHRLGFYLGGFSIGLVFLMFFLSGKKTSCAYGPNARVLKNITSKTLVINPNVKSDLSALSVDSLQVDMILKKGNVNFAKSDTSKEQCKRYTIEYDSLEILVENCILEANLLEVSKKQN
;
A
#
# COMPACT_ATOMS: atom_id res chain seq x y z
N MET A 1 25.88 35.64 -24.91
CA MET A 1 24.64 35.38 -24.14
C MET A 1 24.99 35.37 -22.66
N LYS A 2 24.36 36.22 -21.81
CA LYS A 2 24.58 36.16 -20.35
C LYS A 2 23.90 34.92 -19.76
N PHE A 3 24.46 34.34 -18.70
CA PHE A 3 23.92 33.14 -18.03
C PHE A 3 22.45 33.30 -17.63
N ILE A 4 22.05 34.51 -17.19
CA ILE A 4 20.66 34.86 -16.84
C ILE A 4 19.67 34.58 -17.99
N HIS A 5 20.03 34.89 -19.24
CA HIS A 5 19.13 34.66 -20.36
C HIS A 5 18.94 33.17 -20.60
N ARG A 6 20.03 32.39 -20.54
CA ARG A 6 19.97 30.94 -20.67
C ARG A 6 19.10 30.31 -19.57
N LEU A 7 19.28 30.74 -18.33
CA LEU A 7 18.47 30.28 -17.20
C LEU A 7 16.98 30.65 -17.38
N GLY A 8 16.69 31.87 -17.82
CA GLY A 8 15.33 32.34 -18.09
C GLY A 8 14.62 31.51 -19.16
N PHE A 9 15.30 31.17 -20.26
CA PHE A 9 14.72 30.29 -21.30
C PHE A 9 14.42 28.88 -20.78
N TYR A 10 15.31 28.29 -19.97
CA TYR A 10 15.06 26.98 -19.38
C TYR A 10 13.90 26.99 -18.38
N LEU A 11 13.85 27.98 -17.48
CA LEU A 11 12.78 28.10 -16.50
C LEU A 11 11.43 28.44 -17.15
N GLY A 12 11.42 29.25 -18.21
CA GLY A 12 10.20 29.53 -18.99
C GLY A 12 9.63 28.26 -19.63
N GLY A 13 10.46 27.49 -20.33
CA GLY A 13 10.04 26.20 -20.91
C GLY A 13 9.60 25.19 -19.86
N PHE A 14 10.33 25.10 -18.74
CA PHE A 14 9.96 24.24 -17.61
C PHE A 14 8.62 24.63 -16.99
N SER A 15 8.35 25.93 -16.84
CA SER A 15 7.11 26.44 -16.25
C SER A 15 5.91 26.13 -17.14
N ILE A 16 6.05 26.31 -18.47
CA ILE A 16 5.03 25.91 -19.45
C ILE A 16 4.79 24.40 -19.36
N GLY A 17 5.86 23.60 -19.28
CA GLY A 17 5.77 22.15 -19.09
C GLY A 17 5.02 21.74 -17.82
N LEU A 18 5.25 22.43 -16.69
CA LEU A 18 4.52 22.18 -15.45
C LEU A 18 3.02 22.48 -15.57
N VAL A 19 2.65 23.59 -16.24
CA VAL A 19 1.23 23.92 -16.48
C VAL A 19 0.56 22.81 -17.28
N PHE A 20 1.17 22.38 -18.39
CA PHE A 20 0.65 21.25 -19.18
C PHE A 20 0.52 19.97 -18.34
N LEU A 21 1.55 19.62 -17.57
CA LEU A 21 1.54 18.43 -16.72
C LEU A 21 0.40 18.47 -15.69
N MET A 22 0.15 19.64 -15.07
CA MET A 22 -0.95 19.81 -14.12
C MET A 22 -2.31 19.52 -14.77
N PHE A 23 -2.55 19.95 -16.01
CA PHE A 23 -3.81 19.63 -16.72
C PHE A 23 -4.02 18.12 -16.90
N PHE A 24 -2.97 17.37 -17.25
CA PHE A 24 -3.07 15.91 -17.43
C PHE A 24 -3.19 15.14 -16.11
N LEU A 25 -2.58 15.63 -15.04
CA LEU A 25 -2.58 14.95 -13.74
C LEU A 25 -3.78 15.32 -12.85
N SER A 26 -4.34 16.53 -12.96
CA SER A 26 -5.39 17.02 -12.04
C SER A 26 -6.70 16.22 -12.06
N GLY A 27 -6.96 15.46 -13.13
CA GLY A 27 -8.16 14.60 -13.23
C GLY A 27 -7.95 13.14 -12.83
N LYS A 28 -6.70 12.69 -12.62
CA LYS A 28 -6.40 11.27 -12.38
C LYS A 28 -6.09 11.05 -10.90
N LYS A 29 -6.85 10.17 -10.22
CA LYS A 29 -6.55 9.66 -8.87
C LYS A 29 -5.33 8.73 -8.89
N THR A 30 -4.23 9.17 -9.50
CA THR A 30 -3.02 8.35 -9.68
C THR A 30 -2.26 8.26 -8.37
N SER A 31 -2.48 7.17 -7.64
CA SER A 31 -1.64 6.82 -6.49
C SER A 31 -0.40 6.08 -6.98
N CYS A 32 0.76 6.75 -6.89
CA CYS A 32 2.05 6.15 -7.20
C CYS A 32 2.62 5.49 -5.95
N ALA A 33 2.62 4.15 -5.94
CA ALA A 33 3.20 3.34 -4.89
C ALA A 33 4.73 3.21 -5.09
N TYR A 34 5.48 4.28 -4.85
CA TYR A 34 6.94 4.25 -5.06
C TYR A 34 7.68 3.48 -3.96
N GLY A 35 7.26 3.62 -2.70
CA GLY A 35 7.92 3.00 -1.55
C GLY A 35 7.56 1.52 -1.36
N PRO A 36 8.44 0.72 -0.71
CA PRO A 36 8.22 -0.71 -0.47
C PRO A 36 6.88 -1.02 0.23
N ASN A 37 6.55 -0.27 1.29
CA ASN A 37 5.29 -0.42 2.02
C ASN A 37 4.08 -0.24 1.09
N ALA A 38 4.02 0.90 0.38
CA ALA A 38 2.93 1.22 -0.53
C ALA A 38 2.80 0.20 -1.68
N ARG A 39 3.90 -0.39 -2.16
CA ARG A 39 3.88 -1.43 -3.20
C ARG A 39 3.21 -2.70 -2.71
N VAL A 40 3.57 -3.16 -1.52
CA VAL A 40 2.99 -4.38 -0.93
C VAL A 40 1.50 -4.18 -0.68
N LEU A 41 1.13 -3.08 -0.01
CA LEU A 41 -0.27 -2.76 0.27
C LEU A 41 -1.08 -2.66 -1.03
N LYS A 42 -0.62 -1.87 -2.01
CA LYS A 42 -1.29 -1.75 -3.31
C LYS A 42 -1.45 -3.11 -4.01
N ASN A 43 -0.44 -3.98 -3.92
CA ASN A 43 -0.51 -5.30 -4.52
C ASN A 43 -1.54 -6.20 -3.86
N ILE A 44 -1.63 -6.16 -2.52
CA ILE A 44 -2.64 -6.90 -1.75
C ILE A 44 -4.03 -6.35 -2.04
N THR A 45 -4.24 -5.04 -1.94
CA THR A 45 -5.56 -4.40 -2.15
C THR A 45 -6.06 -4.52 -3.60
N SER A 46 -5.17 -4.75 -4.56
CA SER A 46 -5.56 -4.98 -5.96
C SER A 46 -6.10 -6.39 -6.25
N LYS A 47 -6.01 -7.31 -5.28
CA LYS A 47 -6.42 -8.71 -5.42
C LYS A 47 -7.69 -8.98 -4.62
N THR A 48 -8.36 -10.08 -4.94
CA THR A 48 -9.50 -10.56 -4.15
C THR A 48 -9.00 -11.03 -2.78
N LEU A 49 -9.56 -10.47 -1.71
CA LEU A 49 -9.27 -10.88 -0.35
C LEU A 49 -10.13 -12.09 0.02
N VAL A 50 -9.49 -13.20 0.38
CA VAL A 50 -10.14 -14.42 0.85
C VAL A 50 -9.92 -14.53 2.36
N ILE A 51 -11.01 -14.61 3.11
CA ILE A 51 -10.98 -14.77 4.57
C ILE A 51 -11.17 -16.23 4.90
N ASN A 52 -10.14 -16.87 5.44
CA ASN A 52 -10.20 -18.26 5.87
C ASN A 52 -11.22 -18.39 7.03
N PRO A 53 -12.10 -19.42 7.03
CA PRO A 53 -13.06 -19.65 8.12
C PRO A 53 -12.43 -19.66 9.52
N ASN A 54 -11.18 -20.12 9.65
CA ASN A 54 -10.47 -20.16 10.93
C ASN A 54 -10.20 -18.76 11.51
N VAL A 55 -10.14 -17.73 10.67
CA VAL A 55 -9.87 -16.34 11.09
C VAL A 55 -11.15 -15.61 11.46
N LYS A 56 -12.33 -16.12 11.05
CA LYS A 56 -13.62 -15.50 11.36
C LYS A 56 -13.91 -15.49 12.86
N SER A 57 -13.49 -16.52 13.59
CA SER A 57 -13.59 -16.56 15.05
C SER A 57 -12.73 -15.48 15.70
N ASP A 58 -11.51 -15.29 15.22
CA ASP A 58 -10.56 -14.32 15.79
C ASP A 58 -11.00 -12.88 15.50
N LEU A 59 -11.47 -12.63 14.28
CA LEU A 59 -12.10 -11.35 13.90
C LEU A 59 -13.29 -11.03 14.81
N SER A 60 -14.14 -12.02 15.08
CA SER A 60 -15.30 -11.85 15.96
C SER A 60 -14.89 -11.58 17.41
N ALA A 61 -13.88 -12.31 17.91
CA ALA A 61 -13.35 -12.12 19.26
C ALA A 61 -12.69 -10.75 19.46
N LEU A 62 -12.02 -10.23 18.43
CA LEU A 62 -11.37 -8.93 18.43
C LEU A 62 -12.30 -7.78 18.01
N SER A 63 -13.56 -8.07 17.67
CA SER A 63 -14.55 -7.09 17.16
C SER A 63 -14.03 -6.32 15.92
N VAL A 64 -13.28 -7.01 15.06
CA VAL A 64 -12.71 -6.46 13.83
C VAL A 64 -13.67 -6.75 12.68
N ASP A 65 -14.18 -5.69 12.07
CA ASP A 65 -15.07 -5.77 10.90
C ASP A 65 -14.28 -5.62 9.59
N SER A 66 -14.90 -5.98 8.47
CA SER A 66 -14.43 -5.80 7.10
C SER A 66 -13.91 -4.40 6.80
N LEU A 67 -14.56 -3.35 7.34
CA LEU A 67 -14.11 -1.96 7.20
C LEU A 67 -12.77 -1.70 7.89
N GLN A 68 -12.54 -2.31 9.05
CA GLN A 68 -11.26 -2.20 9.76
C GLN A 68 -10.16 -2.93 8.98
N VAL A 69 -10.44 -4.12 8.46
CA VAL A 69 -9.49 -4.85 7.61
C VAL A 69 -9.11 -4.03 6.37
N ASP A 70 -10.09 -3.41 5.70
CA ASP A 70 -9.83 -2.51 4.56
C ASP A 70 -9.00 -1.27 4.96
N MET A 71 -9.24 -0.70 6.14
CA MET A 71 -8.42 0.39 6.66
C MET A 71 -6.97 -0.04 6.91
N ILE A 72 -6.75 -1.21 7.52
CA ILE A 72 -5.41 -1.77 7.77
C ILE A 72 -4.69 -2.00 6.43
N LEU A 73 -5.37 -2.53 5.42
CA LEU A 73 -4.79 -2.77 4.10
C LEU A 73 -4.49 -1.48 3.32
N LYS A 74 -5.22 -0.38 3.58
CA LYS A 74 -5.01 0.91 2.90
C LYS A 74 -4.00 1.82 3.59
N LYS A 75 -3.93 1.79 4.91
CA LYS A 75 -3.15 2.74 5.73
C LYS A 75 -2.13 2.09 6.65
N GLY A 76 -2.09 0.77 6.71
CA GLY A 76 -1.17 0.02 7.56
C GLY A 76 0.30 0.20 7.17
N ASN A 77 1.16 -0.29 8.04
CA ASN A 77 2.59 -0.37 7.80
C ASN A 77 3.03 -1.83 7.79
N VAL A 78 3.71 -2.25 6.72
CA VAL A 78 4.23 -3.60 6.57
C VAL A 78 5.49 -3.74 7.42
N ASN A 79 5.44 -4.66 8.38
CA ASN A 79 6.60 -5.04 9.16
C ASN A 79 7.43 -6.07 8.38
N PHE A 80 8.38 -5.58 7.58
CA PHE A 80 9.25 -6.44 6.76
C PHE A 80 10.15 -7.37 7.58
N ALA A 81 10.44 -7.06 8.85
CA ALA A 81 11.24 -7.90 9.72
C ALA A 81 10.49 -9.16 10.19
N LYS A 82 9.17 -9.05 10.37
CA LYS A 82 8.29 -10.17 10.72
C LYS A 82 7.69 -10.89 9.50
N SER A 83 7.91 -10.35 8.29
CA SER A 83 7.34 -10.86 7.05
C SER A 83 8.24 -11.92 6.40
N ASP A 84 7.64 -12.97 5.83
CA ASP A 84 8.36 -13.98 5.07
C ASP A 84 8.22 -13.72 3.56
N THR A 85 9.26 -13.10 2.99
CA THR A 85 9.37 -12.82 1.56
C THR A 85 10.12 -13.88 0.77
N SER A 86 10.57 -14.96 1.42
CA SER A 86 11.45 -15.98 0.82
C SER A 86 10.71 -16.91 -0.13
N LYS A 87 9.40 -17.03 0.03
CA LYS A 87 8.52 -17.85 -0.82
C LYS A 87 8.28 -17.15 -2.16
N GLU A 88 8.54 -17.84 -3.26
CA GLU A 88 8.40 -17.25 -4.60
C GLU A 88 6.94 -17.01 -5.01
N GLN A 89 6.03 -17.92 -4.66
CA GLN A 89 4.65 -17.89 -5.17
C GLN A 89 3.65 -17.17 -4.25
N CYS A 90 3.84 -17.26 -2.94
CA CYS A 90 2.94 -16.70 -1.93
C CYS A 90 3.75 -16.12 -0.77
N LYS A 91 3.93 -14.80 -0.77
CA LYS A 91 4.70 -14.08 0.26
C LYS A 91 3.81 -13.75 1.43
N ARG A 92 4.33 -13.86 2.66
CA ARG A 92 3.55 -13.54 3.87
C ARG A 92 3.99 -12.21 4.42
N TYR A 93 3.03 -11.30 4.57
CA TYR A 93 3.27 -9.96 5.07
C TYR A 93 2.51 -9.73 6.36
N THR A 94 3.25 -9.24 7.34
CA THR A 94 2.68 -8.75 8.60
C THR A 94 2.40 -7.26 8.45
N ILE A 95 1.14 -6.86 8.63
CA ILE A 95 0.71 -5.47 8.47
C ILE A 95 0.19 -4.98 9.82
N GLU A 96 0.80 -3.90 10.31
CA GLU A 96 0.45 -3.27 11.57
C GLU A 96 -0.29 -1.97 11.33
N TYR A 97 -1.36 -1.73 12.08
CA TYR A 97 -2.08 -0.46 12.08
C TYR A 97 -2.72 -0.22 13.45
N ASP A 98 -2.44 0.94 14.03
CA ASP A 98 -2.81 1.28 15.40
C ASP A 98 -2.40 0.17 16.40
N SER A 99 -3.39 -0.50 17.02
CA SER A 99 -3.20 -1.59 17.98
C SER A 99 -3.44 -2.99 17.39
N LEU A 100 -3.59 -3.10 16.07
CA LEU A 100 -3.89 -4.35 15.38
C LEU A 100 -2.74 -4.77 14.47
N GLU A 101 -2.55 -6.08 14.37
CA GLU A 101 -1.58 -6.73 13.51
C GLU A 101 -2.30 -7.83 12.74
N ILE A 102 -2.12 -7.85 11.41
CA ILE A 102 -2.70 -8.89 10.55
C ILE A 102 -1.61 -9.60 9.76
N LEU A 103 -1.77 -10.90 9.59
CA LEU A 103 -0.93 -11.71 8.72
C LEU A 103 -1.68 -12.00 7.42
N VAL A 104 -1.12 -11.52 6.31
CA VAL A 104 -1.70 -11.70 4.97
C VAL A 104 -0.74 -12.47 4.09
N GLU A 105 -1.24 -13.54 3.47
CA GLU A 105 -0.53 -14.27 2.43
C GLU A 105 -0.92 -13.72 1.07
N ASN A 106 0.05 -13.11 0.40
CA ASN A 106 -0.08 -12.45 -0.87
C ASN A 106 0.40 -13.39 -2.00
N CYS A 107 -0.53 -14.13 -2.60
CA CYS A 107 -0.30 -15.01 -3.75
C CYS A 107 -0.52 -14.25 -5.06
N ILE A 108 -0.25 -14.87 -6.23
CA ILE A 108 -0.33 -14.19 -7.54
C ILE A 108 -1.72 -13.61 -7.83
N LEU A 109 -2.79 -14.37 -7.57
CA LEU A 109 -4.17 -14.00 -7.92
C LEU A 109 -4.99 -13.47 -6.75
N GLU A 110 -4.78 -14.03 -5.56
CA GLU A 110 -5.61 -13.79 -4.38
C GLU A 110 -4.73 -13.45 -3.16
N ALA A 111 -5.33 -12.77 -2.19
CA ALA A 111 -4.71 -12.50 -0.91
C ALA A 111 -5.50 -13.20 0.20
N ASN A 112 -4.84 -14.05 0.98
CA ASN A 112 -5.47 -14.80 2.06
C ASN A 112 -5.17 -14.12 3.41
N LEU A 113 -6.22 -13.82 4.18
CA LEU A 113 -6.06 -13.43 5.58
C LEU A 113 -5.83 -14.68 6.43
N LEU A 114 -4.67 -14.77 7.08
CA LEU A 114 -4.25 -15.94 7.86
C LEU A 114 -4.46 -15.76 9.36
N GLU A 115 -4.24 -14.56 9.88
CA GLU A 115 -4.31 -14.29 11.33
C GLU A 115 -4.61 -12.81 11.59
N VAL A 116 -5.31 -12.55 12.69
CA VAL A 116 -5.51 -11.20 13.24
C VAL A 116 -5.20 -11.24 14.73
N SER A 117 -4.33 -10.34 15.18
CA SER A 117 -3.91 -10.24 16.57
C SER A 117 -3.80 -8.78 17.00
N LYS A 118 -3.66 -8.56 18.32
CA LYS A 118 -3.30 -7.25 18.84
C LYS A 118 -1.80 -7.07 18.70
N LYS A 119 -1.39 -5.89 18.23
CA LYS A 119 0.02 -5.50 18.17
C LYS A 119 0.63 -5.62 19.56
N GLN A 120 1.60 -6.53 19.71
CA GLN A 120 2.44 -6.58 20.91
C GLN A 120 3.41 -5.41 20.87
N ASN A 121 3.36 -4.56 21.90
CA ASN A 121 4.21 -3.39 22.07
C ASN A 121 5.62 -3.79 22.52
#